data_AF-A0A5C6MW81-F1
#
_entry.id   AF-A0A5C6MW81-F1
#
_cell.length_a   1.000
_cell.length_b   1.000
_cell.length_c   1.000
_cell.angle_alpha   90.00
_cell.angle_beta   90.00
_cell.angle_gamma   90.00
#
_symmetry.space_group_name_H-M   'P 1'
#
loop_
_entity.id
_entity.type
_entity.pdbx_description
1 polymer ?
#
loop_
_entity_poly.entity_id
_entity_poly.type
_entity_poly.pdbx_seq_one_letter_code
_entity_poly.pdbx_strand_id
1 'polypeptide(L)'
;MEDRKRGDKTMTMTMTQWGDRDVEAEPAREAGERPQKRRCFWEYRCARETAAKKKLAGDVHWSLSWSSSTLPSTLYRREGKKGRRKARKTDASDLTPNPQKLHNIGEQLQKLNTAIDGMGPVNELPAVARARSRKEKNKLASRACRLKKKAQHEANKIKLWGLNQEYDHLLGALLRIKEVIRRRVENVDEDESDQRGMTQRLEDILQESSGPLVAGRTKDFVQRILAASAGGQTQHKERDEAAG
;
A
#
# COMPACT_ATOMS: atom_id res chain seq x y z
N MET A 1 25.14 27.01 56.15
CA MET A 1 24.27 27.36 55.02
C MET A 1 25.20 27.71 53.88
N GLU A 2 25.61 26.70 53.11
CA GLU A 2 26.56 26.79 52.01
C GLU A 2 26.06 25.87 50.88
N ASP A 3 25.68 26.50 49.77
CA ASP A 3 26.03 26.19 48.38
C ASP A 3 26.52 24.78 47.97
N ARG A 4 25.83 24.11 47.03
CA ARG A 4 26.07 24.23 45.56
C ARG A 4 25.29 23.19 44.71
N LYS A 5 24.79 23.69 43.58
CA LYS A 5 24.08 23.06 42.46
C LYS A 5 24.87 21.97 41.70
N ARG A 6 24.13 21.02 41.09
CA ARG A 6 24.32 20.45 39.74
C ARG A 6 23.07 19.61 39.39
N GLY A 7 22.35 19.74 38.27
CA GLY A 7 22.61 20.37 36.98
C GLY A 7 22.19 19.39 35.89
N ASP A 8 20.92 19.47 35.49
CA ASP A 8 20.30 18.79 34.34
C ASP A 8 20.98 19.23 33.03
N LYS A 9 21.25 18.28 32.11
CA LYS A 9 21.94 18.55 30.84
C LYS A 9 21.13 17.99 29.68
N THR A 10 20.30 18.84 29.11
CA THR A 10 19.82 18.76 27.73
C THR A 10 20.90 19.34 26.81
N MET A 11 21.47 18.52 25.94
CA MET A 11 22.52 18.93 24.99
C MET A 11 21.89 19.18 23.61
N THR A 12 21.68 20.45 23.28
CA THR A 12 21.40 20.92 21.92
C THR A 12 22.71 21.05 21.15
N MET A 13 22.84 20.36 20.01
CA MET A 13 24.04 20.40 19.17
C MET A 13 23.85 21.41 18.04
N THR A 14 24.56 22.55 18.13
CA THR A 14 24.71 23.55 17.07
C THR A 14 25.81 23.11 16.10
N MET A 15 25.56 23.31 14.81
CA MET A 15 26.41 22.89 13.70
C MET A 15 27.33 24.04 13.29
N THR A 16 28.64 23.86 13.45
CA THR A 16 29.65 24.87 13.11
C THR A 16 30.05 24.79 11.63
N GLN A 17 30.00 25.98 11.06
CA GLN A 17 30.44 26.51 9.77
C GLN A 17 31.89 26.14 9.39
N TRP A 18 32.14 25.82 8.12
CA TRP A 18 33.48 25.67 7.54
C TRP A 18 33.73 26.86 6.62
N GLY A 19 34.81 27.60 6.91
CA GLY A 19 35.23 28.81 6.22
C GLY A 19 36.29 28.57 5.14
N ASP A 20 36.28 29.54 4.24
CA ASP A 20 37.13 29.90 3.11
C ASP A 20 38.64 29.64 3.21
N ARG A 21 39.25 29.38 2.05
CA ARG A 21 40.68 29.58 1.77
C ARG A 21 40.85 30.05 0.33
N ASP A 22 41.17 31.33 0.19
CA ASP A 22 41.58 32.02 -1.04
C ASP A 22 42.95 31.56 -1.57
N VAL A 23 43.08 31.47 -2.90
CA VAL A 23 44.35 31.53 -3.66
C VAL A 23 44.09 32.33 -4.93
N GLU A 24 44.84 33.42 -5.09
CA GLU A 24 44.77 34.44 -6.16
C GLU A 24 45.54 34.06 -7.47
N ALA A 25 44.91 34.44 -8.59
CA ALA A 25 45.34 34.83 -9.97
C ALA A 25 46.47 34.14 -10.81
N GLU A 26 46.02 33.46 -11.88
CA GLU A 26 46.33 33.51 -13.35
C GLU A 26 47.77 33.73 -13.92
N PRO A 27 48.10 33.05 -15.06
CA PRO A 27 47.96 33.75 -16.34
C PRO A 27 47.38 32.93 -17.53
N ALA A 28 46.72 33.69 -18.41
CA ALA A 28 45.98 33.31 -19.61
C ALA A 28 46.74 32.44 -20.63
N ARG A 29 46.04 31.44 -21.19
CA ARG A 29 46.36 30.80 -22.48
C ARG A 29 45.11 30.50 -23.33
N GLU A 30 45.34 30.50 -24.63
CA GLU A 30 44.47 30.76 -25.78
C GLU A 30 43.21 29.88 -25.99
N ALA A 31 42.32 30.43 -26.83
CA ALA A 31 41.10 29.84 -27.33
C ALA A 31 41.35 28.52 -28.09
N GLY A 32 40.79 27.43 -27.56
CA GLY A 32 40.68 26.13 -28.23
C GLY A 32 39.27 25.57 -28.03
N GLU A 33 38.65 25.18 -29.13
CA GLU A 33 37.24 24.77 -29.24
C GLU A 33 36.81 23.74 -28.19
N ARG A 34 35.72 24.03 -27.47
CA ARG A 34 35.11 23.06 -26.54
C ARG A 34 34.42 21.95 -27.36
N PRO A 35 34.69 20.66 -27.09
CA PRO A 35 33.95 19.57 -27.72
C PRO A 35 32.46 19.70 -27.44
N GLN A 36 31.63 19.66 -28.48
CA GLN A 36 30.17 19.71 -28.39
C GLN A 36 29.68 18.71 -27.32
N LYS A 37 29.15 19.23 -26.20
CA LYS A 37 28.52 18.41 -25.15
C LYS A 37 27.44 17.56 -25.81
N ARG A 38 27.66 16.24 -25.87
CA ARG A 38 26.62 15.27 -26.22
C ARG A 38 25.53 15.41 -25.17
N ARG A 39 24.34 15.84 -25.62
CA ARG A 39 23.15 16.06 -24.80
C ARG A 39 22.90 14.83 -23.93
N CYS A 40 22.87 15.03 -22.63
CA CYS A 40 22.65 13.95 -21.68
C CYS A 40 21.17 13.54 -21.72
N PHE A 41 20.88 12.26 -21.45
CA PHE A 41 19.56 11.65 -21.63
C PHE A 41 18.40 12.41 -20.95
N TRP A 42 18.65 13.16 -19.87
CA TRP A 42 17.65 13.98 -19.19
C TRP A 42 17.16 15.20 -20.00
N GLU A 43 17.91 15.64 -21.02
CA GLU A 43 17.56 16.80 -21.87
C GLU A 43 16.50 16.47 -22.95
N TYR A 44 16.00 15.23 -23.00
CA TYR A 44 14.95 14.82 -23.93
C TYR A 44 13.52 15.20 -23.48
N ARG A 45 13.33 15.72 -22.27
CA ARG A 45 11.97 16.00 -21.76
C ARG A 45 11.36 17.29 -22.30
N CYS A 46 12.16 18.32 -22.57
CA CYS A 46 11.64 19.64 -22.96
C CYS A 46 11.35 19.81 -24.46
N ALA A 47 11.85 18.94 -25.34
CA ALA A 47 11.66 19.08 -26.79
C ALA A 47 10.37 18.45 -27.34
N ARG A 48 9.58 17.77 -26.50
CA ARG A 48 8.28 17.15 -26.90
C ARG A 48 7.05 17.95 -26.45
N GLU A 49 7.22 19.11 -25.82
CA GLU A 49 6.09 19.89 -25.29
C GLU A 49 5.58 21.00 -26.21
N THR A 50 6.04 21.08 -27.46
CA THR A 50 5.45 22.00 -28.44
C THR A 50 4.96 21.26 -29.69
N ALA A 51 3.68 21.46 -29.97
CA ALA A 51 2.88 21.04 -31.11
C ALA A 51 2.02 19.77 -30.93
N ALA A 52 0.71 20.00 -30.98
CA ALA A 52 -0.40 19.05 -31.14
C ALA A 52 -0.97 18.34 -29.89
N LYS A 53 -1.63 19.10 -29.00
CA LYS A 53 -2.92 18.72 -28.39
C LYS A 53 -3.82 19.94 -28.17
N LYS A 54 -4.36 20.50 -29.27
CA LYS A 54 -5.66 21.21 -29.23
C LYS A 54 -6.75 20.19 -29.57
N LYS A 55 -7.92 20.34 -28.93
CA LYS A 55 -9.14 19.50 -29.02
C LYS A 55 -9.05 18.23 -28.14
N LEU A 56 -9.93 17.90 -27.21
CA LEU A 56 -11.21 18.47 -26.77
C LEU A 56 -11.17 18.57 -25.24
N ALA A 57 -11.23 19.79 -24.69
CA ALA A 57 -11.88 19.98 -23.41
C ALA A 57 -13.38 19.85 -23.71
N GLY A 58 -13.84 18.61 -23.80
CA GLY A 58 -15.27 18.32 -23.77
C GLY A 58 -15.74 18.71 -22.38
N ASP A 59 -16.68 19.64 -22.35
CA ASP A 59 -17.50 19.97 -21.21
C ASP A 59 -17.78 18.70 -20.41
N VAL A 60 -17.16 18.55 -19.25
CA VAL A 60 -17.46 17.43 -18.35
C VAL A 60 -18.76 17.84 -17.67
N HIS A 61 -19.85 17.73 -18.44
CA HIS A 61 -21.18 17.71 -17.91
C HIS A 61 -21.21 16.57 -16.90
N TRP A 62 -21.20 16.92 -15.61
CA TRP A 62 -21.48 15.98 -14.54
C TRP A 62 -22.91 15.53 -14.73
N SER A 63 -23.12 14.56 -15.62
CA SER A 63 -24.36 13.84 -15.69
C SER A 63 -24.56 13.28 -14.29
N LEU A 64 -25.55 13.82 -13.56
CA LEU A 64 -26.00 13.38 -12.24
C LEU A 64 -26.51 11.92 -12.24
N SER A 65 -26.21 11.14 -13.29
CA SER A 65 -26.35 9.71 -13.29
C SER A 65 -25.26 9.11 -12.41
N TRP A 66 -25.61 8.93 -11.14
CA TRP A 66 -24.92 8.03 -10.24
C TRP A 66 -25.05 6.61 -10.78
N SER A 67 -24.14 6.25 -11.68
CA SER A 67 -24.05 4.92 -12.28
C SER A 67 -22.74 4.29 -11.80
N SER A 68 -22.72 2.96 -11.63
CA SER A 68 -21.53 2.25 -11.14
C SER A 68 -20.28 2.51 -11.99
N SER A 69 -20.39 3.02 -13.21
CA SER A 69 -19.28 3.32 -14.12
C SER A 69 -18.77 4.77 -14.05
N THR A 70 -19.55 5.70 -13.49
CA THR A 70 -19.21 7.14 -13.40
C THR A 70 -18.60 7.53 -12.05
N LEU A 71 -18.39 6.56 -11.15
CA LEU A 71 -17.78 6.81 -9.85
C LEU A 71 -16.26 7.04 -9.96
N PRO A 72 -15.67 7.94 -9.15
CA PRO A 72 -14.22 8.17 -9.13
C PRO A 72 -13.40 6.89 -8.92
N SER A 73 -13.91 5.94 -8.13
CA SER A 73 -13.30 4.62 -7.90
C SER A 73 -13.26 3.74 -9.15
N THR A 74 -14.23 3.87 -10.06
CA THR A 74 -14.29 3.10 -11.32
C THR A 74 -13.60 3.80 -12.48
N LEU A 75 -13.39 5.13 -12.40
CA LEU A 75 -12.55 5.86 -13.36
C LEU A 75 -11.10 5.35 -13.35
N TYR A 76 -10.55 5.02 -12.18
CA TYR A 76 -9.22 4.40 -12.09
C TYR A 76 -9.19 2.92 -12.52
N ARG A 77 -10.36 2.25 -12.55
CA ARG A 77 -10.49 0.88 -13.06
C ARG A 77 -10.53 0.83 -14.59
N ARG A 78 -11.11 1.85 -15.23
CA ARG A 78 -11.18 1.97 -16.69
C ARG A 78 -10.06 2.87 -17.22
N GLU A 79 -8.86 2.29 -17.30
CA GLU A 79 -8.01 2.38 -18.49
C GLU A 79 -6.76 1.54 -18.25
N GLY A 80 -6.87 0.24 -18.54
CA GLY A 80 -5.74 -0.48 -19.10
C GLY A 80 -5.36 0.23 -20.39
N LYS A 81 -4.46 1.22 -20.29
CA LYS A 81 -3.90 1.95 -21.44
C LYS A 81 -3.66 0.95 -22.57
N LYS A 82 -4.27 1.20 -23.73
CA LYS A 82 -4.07 0.49 -25.00
C LYS A 82 -2.63 0.72 -25.52
N GLY A 83 -1.66 0.34 -24.69
CA GLY A 83 -0.22 0.32 -24.93
C GLY A 83 0.46 -0.81 -24.13
N ARG A 84 -0.31 -1.69 -23.49
CA ARG A 84 0.16 -2.87 -22.76
C ARG A 84 0.51 -4.01 -23.72
N ARG A 85 1.52 -3.83 -24.56
CA ARG A 85 2.12 -4.91 -25.35
C ARG A 85 3.62 -5.01 -25.07
N LYS A 86 3.97 -5.38 -23.83
CA LYS A 86 5.22 -6.09 -23.43
C LYS A 86 5.44 -6.22 -21.91
N ALA A 87 4.42 -6.05 -21.07
CA ALA A 87 4.53 -6.56 -19.71
C ALA A 87 4.30 -8.07 -19.76
N ARG A 88 5.34 -8.88 -19.58
CA ARG A 88 5.17 -10.30 -19.27
C ARG A 88 4.15 -10.37 -18.11
N LYS A 89 3.19 -11.29 -18.21
CA LYS A 89 2.19 -11.51 -17.16
C LYS A 89 2.94 -12.14 -15.97
N THR A 90 3.56 -11.29 -15.16
CA THR A 90 4.29 -11.69 -13.95
C THR A 90 3.34 -11.63 -12.76
N ASP A 91 3.64 -12.43 -11.73
CA ASP A 91 2.89 -12.49 -10.45
C ASP A 91 2.67 -11.13 -9.78
N ALA A 92 3.43 -10.11 -10.18
CA ALA A 92 3.25 -8.72 -9.72
C ALA A 92 1.90 -8.10 -10.14
N SER A 93 1.22 -8.68 -11.15
CA SER A 93 -0.09 -8.21 -11.61
C SER A 93 -1.27 -9.02 -11.08
N ASP A 94 -1.00 -10.11 -10.36
CA ASP A 94 -2.04 -10.91 -9.72
C ASP A 94 -2.45 -10.27 -8.39
N LEU A 95 -3.69 -9.77 -8.34
CA LEU A 95 -4.28 -9.12 -7.16
C LEU A 95 -5.10 -10.10 -6.31
N THR A 96 -5.09 -11.39 -6.63
CA THR A 96 -5.85 -12.40 -5.89
C THR A 96 -5.30 -12.52 -4.46
N PRO A 97 -6.14 -12.34 -3.42
CA PRO A 97 -5.70 -12.48 -2.04
C PRO A 97 -5.39 -13.95 -1.72
N ASN A 98 -4.23 -14.21 -1.09
CA ASN A 98 -3.85 -15.56 -0.65
C ASN A 98 -3.42 -15.55 0.82
N PRO A 99 -4.34 -15.83 1.76
CA PRO A 99 -4.06 -15.87 3.19
C PRO A 99 -3.02 -16.94 3.56
N GLN A 100 -3.07 -18.10 2.93
CA GLN A 100 -2.13 -19.19 3.21
C GLN A 100 -0.70 -18.82 2.87
N LYS A 101 -0.50 -18.16 1.72
CA LYS A 101 0.82 -17.68 1.31
C LYS A 101 1.36 -16.65 2.29
N LEU A 102 0.52 -15.75 2.79
CA LEU A 102 0.91 -14.78 3.82
C LEU A 102 1.32 -15.50 5.13
N HIS A 103 0.54 -16.49 5.55
CA HIS A 103 0.85 -17.32 6.73
C HIS A 103 2.22 -17.99 6.60
N ASN A 104 2.46 -18.71 5.50
CA ASN A 104 3.71 -19.43 5.26
C ASN A 104 4.93 -18.50 5.20
N ILE A 105 4.78 -17.29 4.64
CA ILE A 105 5.85 -16.27 4.67
C ILE A 105 6.10 -15.80 6.11
N GLY A 106 5.05 -15.66 6.92
CA GLY A 106 5.14 -15.34 8.34
C GLY A 106 5.96 -16.37 9.13
N GLU A 107 5.72 -17.66 8.92
CA GLU A 107 6.50 -18.74 9.55
C GLU A 107 7.96 -18.72 9.11
N GLN A 108 8.24 -18.48 7.82
CA GLN A 108 9.61 -18.35 7.33
C GLN A 108 10.33 -17.16 7.95
N LEU A 109 9.63 -16.04 8.15
CA LEU A 109 10.18 -14.87 8.85
C LEU A 109 10.50 -15.19 10.30
N GLN A 110 9.63 -15.90 11.01
CA GLN A 110 9.89 -16.35 12.38
C GLN A 110 11.16 -17.21 12.44
N LYS A 111 11.27 -18.24 11.59
CA LYS A 111 12.46 -19.10 11.51
C LYS A 111 13.76 -18.31 11.26
N LEU A 112 13.71 -17.29 10.40
CA LEU A 112 14.88 -16.45 10.13
C LEU A 112 15.22 -15.54 11.31
N ASN A 113 14.23 -14.95 11.97
CA ASN A 113 14.47 -14.12 13.14
C ASN A 113 15.08 -14.95 14.27
N THR A 114 14.53 -16.14 14.57
CA THR A 114 15.10 -17.07 15.54
C THR A 114 16.54 -17.45 15.20
N ALA A 115 16.85 -17.73 13.93
CA ALA A 115 18.22 -18.02 13.51
C ALA A 115 19.16 -16.80 13.64
N ILE A 116 18.66 -15.59 13.37
CA ILE A 116 19.42 -14.34 13.53
C ILE A 116 19.73 -14.07 15.00
N ASP A 117 18.75 -14.29 15.87
CA ASP A 117 18.85 -14.06 17.31
C ASP A 117 19.76 -15.12 17.96
N GLY A 118 19.73 -16.37 17.49
CA GLY A 118 20.58 -17.46 17.96
C GLY A 118 22.08 -17.33 17.65
N MET A 119 22.48 -16.48 16.70
CA MET A 119 23.90 -16.26 16.36
C MET A 119 24.66 -15.39 17.38
N GLY A 120 23.98 -14.79 18.36
CA GLY A 120 24.59 -13.95 19.39
C GLY A 120 25.24 -12.66 18.84
N PRO A 121 25.88 -11.87 19.73
CA PRO A 121 26.61 -10.67 19.34
C PRO A 121 27.99 -11.02 18.77
N VAL A 122 28.26 -10.57 17.54
CA VAL A 122 29.50 -10.83 16.80
C VAL A 122 30.76 -10.41 17.57
N ASN A 123 30.67 -9.43 18.47
CA ASN A 123 31.82 -8.88 19.20
C ASN A 123 32.45 -9.90 20.16
N GLU A 124 31.66 -10.85 20.68
CA GLU A 124 32.10 -11.90 21.60
C GLU A 124 32.87 -13.03 20.89
N LEU A 125 32.83 -13.09 19.56
CA LEU A 125 33.53 -14.11 18.79
C LEU A 125 35.02 -13.76 18.60
N PRO A 126 35.91 -14.76 18.46
CA PRO A 126 37.31 -14.55 18.07
C PRO A 126 37.43 -13.79 16.74
N ALA A 127 38.43 -12.92 16.59
CA ALA A 127 38.56 -12.01 15.44
C ALA A 127 38.45 -12.70 14.07
N VAL A 128 39.01 -13.91 13.94
CA VAL A 128 38.98 -14.73 12.73
C VAL A 128 37.56 -15.23 12.37
N ALA A 129 36.72 -15.49 13.38
CA ALA A 129 35.35 -15.96 13.21
C ALA A 129 34.34 -14.83 12.99
N ARG A 130 34.64 -13.60 13.45
CA ARG A 130 33.74 -12.42 13.31
C ARG A 130 33.35 -12.15 11.86
N ALA A 131 34.30 -12.24 10.93
CA ALA A 131 34.04 -11.98 9.52
C ALA A 131 33.02 -12.96 8.92
N ARG A 132 33.14 -14.27 9.24
CA ARG A 132 32.19 -15.29 8.78
C ARG A 132 30.80 -15.08 9.39
N SER A 133 30.74 -14.86 10.71
CA SER A 133 29.48 -14.60 11.42
C SER A 133 28.74 -13.38 10.86
N ARG A 134 29.44 -12.26 10.60
CA ARG A 134 28.82 -11.07 9.95
C ARG A 134 28.24 -11.38 8.58
N LYS A 135 28.96 -12.15 7.77
CA LYS A 135 28.52 -12.51 6.41
C LYS A 135 27.24 -13.36 6.46
N GLU A 136 27.17 -14.30 7.38
CA GLU A 136 26.00 -15.14 7.58
C GLU A 136 24.80 -14.36 8.14
N LYS A 137 25.03 -13.54 9.17
CA LYS A 137 24.01 -12.65 9.74
C LYS A 137 23.44 -11.69 8.70
N ASN A 138 24.29 -11.09 7.86
CA ASN A 138 23.84 -10.21 6.78
C ASN A 138 23.05 -10.96 5.70
N LYS A 139 23.43 -12.21 5.38
CA LYS A 139 22.69 -13.07 4.44
C LYS A 139 21.27 -13.36 4.95
N LEU A 140 21.14 -13.74 6.22
CA LEU A 140 19.83 -14.02 6.83
C LEU A 140 18.98 -12.76 6.96
N ALA A 141 19.57 -11.64 7.41
CA ALA A 141 18.88 -10.35 7.50
C ALA A 141 18.38 -9.86 6.13
N SER A 142 19.21 -9.98 5.08
CA SER A 142 18.82 -9.64 3.71
C SER A 142 17.65 -10.49 3.21
N ARG A 143 17.62 -11.78 3.54
CA ARG A 143 16.51 -12.68 3.22
C ARG A 143 15.23 -12.29 3.98
N ALA A 144 15.34 -12.01 5.28
CA ALA A 144 14.22 -11.57 6.11
C ALA A 144 13.61 -10.27 5.57
N CYS A 145 14.44 -9.29 5.19
CA CYS A 145 13.97 -8.03 4.60
C CYS A 145 13.16 -8.26 3.30
N ARG A 146 13.64 -9.13 2.41
CA ARG A 146 12.90 -9.49 1.18
C ARG A 146 11.57 -10.17 1.49
N LEU A 147 11.54 -11.08 2.46
CA LEU A 147 10.30 -11.76 2.86
C LEU A 147 9.31 -10.80 3.53
N LYS A 148 9.78 -9.84 4.34
CA LYS A 148 8.92 -8.79 4.90
C LYS A 148 8.22 -7.98 3.81
N LYS A 149 8.94 -7.61 2.74
CA LYS A 149 8.35 -6.93 1.57
C LYS A 149 7.32 -7.81 0.87
N LYS A 150 7.58 -9.11 0.72
CA LYS A 150 6.60 -10.06 0.14
C LYS A 150 5.37 -10.22 1.03
N ALA A 151 5.52 -10.38 2.34
CA ALA A 151 4.43 -10.44 3.31
C ALA A 151 3.56 -9.18 3.25
N GLN A 152 4.19 -8.00 3.21
CA GLN A 152 3.48 -6.73 3.06
C GLN A 152 2.66 -6.69 1.76
N HIS A 153 3.23 -7.17 0.66
CA HIS A 153 2.52 -7.22 -0.62
C HIS A 153 1.30 -8.15 -0.56
N GLU A 154 1.45 -9.37 -0.03
CA GLU A 154 0.32 -10.31 0.10
C GLU A 154 -0.74 -9.79 1.08
N ALA A 155 -0.35 -9.17 2.20
CA ALA A 155 -1.28 -8.51 3.11
C ALA A 155 -2.04 -7.37 2.42
N ASN A 156 -1.38 -6.59 1.56
CA ASN A 156 -2.03 -5.53 0.80
C ASN A 156 -3.05 -6.07 -0.22
N LYS A 157 -2.84 -7.27 -0.79
CA LYS A 157 -3.85 -7.93 -1.64
C LYS A 157 -5.11 -8.24 -0.84
N ILE A 158 -4.97 -8.80 0.36
CA ILE A 158 -6.09 -9.09 1.27
C ILE A 158 -6.82 -7.80 1.64
N LYS A 159 -6.08 -6.73 1.98
CA LYS A 159 -6.68 -5.42 2.28
C LYS A 159 -7.46 -4.85 1.10
N LEU A 160 -6.87 -4.86 -0.10
CA LEU A 160 -7.53 -4.37 -1.31
C LEU A 160 -8.79 -5.17 -1.60
N TRP A 161 -8.75 -6.49 -1.46
CA TRP A 161 -9.91 -7.34 -1.60
C TRP A 161 -11.01 -6.97 -0.61
N GLY A 162 -10.68 -6.86 0.69
CA GLY A 162 -11.65 -6.48 1.72
C GLY A 162 -12.26 -5.09 1.51
N LEU A 163 -11.45 -4.10 1.10
CA LEU A 163 -11.93 -2.75 0.79
C LEU A 163 -12.85 -2.74 -0.44
N ASN A 164 -12.59 -3.57 -1.45
CA ASN A 164 -13.50 -3.70 -2.59
C ASN A 164 -14.85 -4.29 -2.15
N GLN A 165 -14.85 -5.31 -1.27
CA GLN A 165 -16.10 -5.88 -0.74
C GLN A 165 -16.89 -4.83 0.05
N GLU A 166 -16.24 -4.08 0.94
CA GLU A 166 -16.87 -2.99 1.69
C GLU A 166 -17.43 -1.92 0.75
N TYR A 167 -16.66 -1.53 -0.26
CA TYR A 167 -17.11 -0.59 -1.29
C TYR A 167 -18.36 -1.10 -2.04
N ASP A 168 -18.37 -2.36 -2.48
CA ASP A 168 -19.48 -2.94 -3.24
C ASP A 168 -20.76 -3.00 -2.38
N HIS A 169 -20.64 -3.36 -1.09
CA HIS A 169 -21.77 -3.35 -0.16
C HIS A 169 -22.33 -1.95 0.08
N LEU A 170 -21.46 -0.96 0.33
CA LEU A 170 -21.88 0.43 0.52
C LEU A 170 -22.52 1.02 -0.74
N LEU A 171 -21.96 0.72 -1.92
CA LEU A 171 -22.55 1.14 -3.19
C LEU A 171 -23.94 0.50 -3.39
N GLY A 172 -24.08 -0.78 -3.07
CA GLY A 172 -25.38 -1.47 -3.08
C GLY A 172 -26.39 -0.80 -2.16
N ALA A 173 -25.99 -0.46 -0.93
CA ALA A 173 -26.82 0.26 0.03
C ALA A 173 -27.30 1.61 -0.54
N LEU A 174 -26.36 2.40 -1.08
CA LEU A 174 -26.66 3.71 -1.67
C LEU A 174 -27.65 3.61 -2.83
N LEU A 175 -27.49 2.63 -3.72
CA LEU A 175 -28.40 2.42 -4.84
C LEU A 175 -29.80 1.97 -4.36
N ARG A 176 -29.89 1.14 -3.31
CA ARG A 176 -31.16 0.75 -2.70
C ARG A 176 -31.87 1.93 -2.03
N ILE A 177 -31.14 2.73 -1.25
CA ILE A 177 -31.65 3.95 -0.61
C ILE A 177 -32.19 4.91 -1.67
N LYS A 178 -31.42 5.13 -2.76
CA LYS A 178 -31.84 5.96 -3.88
C LYS A 178 -33.18 5.48 -4.47
N GLU A 179 -33.34 4.18 -4.66
CA GLU A 179 -34.57 3.61 -5.21
C GLU A 179 -35.77 3.76 -4.26
N VAL A 180 -35.57 3.59 -2.96
CA VAL A 180 -36.62 3.83 -1.95
C VAL A 180 -37.06 5.29 -1.96
N ILE A 181 -36.12 6.24 -1.98
CA ILE A 181 -36.43 7.67 -2.05
C ILE A 181 -37.16 7.99 -3.36
N ARG A 182 -36.68 7.47 -4.50
CA ARG A 182 -37.30 7.68 -5.81
C ARG A 182 -38.76 7.23 -5.81
N ARG A 183 -39.03 6.01 -5.32
CA ARG A 183 -40.41 5.47 -5.22
C ARG A 183 -41.29 6.31 -4.30
N ARG A 184 -40.76 6.76 -3.16
CA ARG A 184 -41.49 7.62 -2.22
C ARG A 184 -41.89 8.96 -2.87
N VAL A 185 -41.00 9.54 -3.67
CA VAL A 185 -41.25 10.81 -4.37
C VAL A 185 -42.22 10.62 -5.54
N GLU A 186 -42.18 9.49 -6.24
CA GLU A 186 -43.07 9.21 -7.37
C GLU A 186 -44.47 8.72 -6.95
N ASN A 187 -44.59 8.01 -5.82
CA ASN A 187 -45.84 7.39 -5.33
C ASN A 187 -46.28 8.00 -4.00
N VAL A 188 -46.40 9.33 -3.92
CA VAL A 188 -46.71 10.06 -2.67
C VAL A 188 -48.03 9.60 -2.00
N ASP A 189 -49.01 9.15 -2.80
CA ASP A 189 -50.37 8.83 -2.37
C ASP A 189 -50.56 7.41 -1.77
N GLU A 190 -49.59 6.48 -1.93
CA GLU A 190 -49.74 5.07 -1.49
C GLU A 190 -49.08 4.71 -0.15
N ASP A 191 -48.26 5.60 0.41
CA ASP A 191 -47.40 5.27 1.57
C ASP A 191 -48.08 5.37 2.95
N GLU A 192 -49.35 5.74 3.03
CA GLU A 192 -50.10 5.79 4.31
C GLU A 192 -50.33 4.38 4.92
N SER A 193 -50.16 3.30 4.16
CA SER A 193 -50.30 1.93 4.68
C SER A 193 -49.04 1.38 5.36
N ASP A 194 -47.90 2.08 5.22
CA ASP A 194 -46.61 1.52 5.59
C ASP A 194 -46.25 1.81 7.05
N GLN A 195 -46.69 0.92 7.95
CA GLN A 195 -46.54 1.04 9.40
C GLN A 195 -45.08 1.21 9.89
N ARG A 196 -44.09 0.85 9.08
CA ARG A 196 -42.67 0.82 9.46
C ARG A 196 -41.98 2.19 9.30
N GLY A 197 -42.54 3.09 8.48
CA GLY A 197 -41.97 4.40 8.22
C GLY A 197 -40.67 4.37 7.40
N MET A 198 -40.39 5.46 6.69
CA MET A 198 -39.24 5.57 5.78
C MET A 198 -37.89 5.43 6.52
N THR A 199 -37.78 5.99 7.72
CA THR A 199 -36.55 5.94 8.53
C THR A 199 -36.13 4.50 8.83
N GLN A 200 -37.07 3.65 9.25
CA GLN A 200 -36.78 2.25 9.58
C GLN A 200 -36.34 1.46 8.34
N ARG A 201 -36.98 1.70 7.18
CA ARG A 201 -36.57 1.10 5.90
C ARG A 201 -35.12 1.45 5.53
N LEU A 202 -34.70 2.69 5.79
CA LEU A 202 -33.33 3.13 5.53
C LEU A 202 -32.33 2.48 6.50
N GLU A 203 -32.68 2.40 7.79
CA GLU A 203 -31.88 1.70 8.80
C GLU A 203 -31.70 0.22 8.47
N ASP A 204 -32.76 -0.46 8.05
CA ASP A 204 -32.72 -1.87 7.63
C ASP A 204 -31.77 -2.05 6.44
N ILE A 205 -31.83 -1.17 5.43
CA ILE A 205 -30.91 -1.22 4.29
C ILE A 205 -29.46 -1.05 4.75
N LEU A 206 -29.19 -0.13 5.67
CA LEU A 206 -27.83 0.07 6.20
C LEU A 206 -27.35 -1.15 6.99
N GLN A 207 -28.21 -1.76 7.78
CA GLN A 207 -27.89 -2.92 8.59
C GLN A 207 -27.66 -4.18 7.74
N GLU A 208 -28.52 -4.43 6.75
CA GLU A 208 -28.34 -5.53 5.80
C GLU A 208 -27.12 -5.37 4.89
N SER A 209 -26.77 -4.11 4.57
CA SER A 209 -25.57 -3.81 3.77
C SER A 209 -24.30 -3.75 4.60
N SER A 210 -24.37 -4.04 5.90
CA SER A 210 -23.20 -4.02 6.78
C SER A 210 -22.27 -5.20 6.47
N GLY A 211 -21.39 -4.99 5.49
CA GLY A 211 -20.29 -5.89 5.19
C GLY A 211 -19.21 -5.86 6.29
N PRO A 212 -18.13 -6.66 6.13
CA PRO A 212 -16.99 -6.55 7.01
C PRO A 212 -16.39 -5.14 6.92
N LEU A 213 -16.33 -4.44 8.06
CA LEU A 213 -15.64 -3.16 8.17
C LEU A 213 -14.13 -3.37 8.00
N VAL A 214 -13.56 -2.82 6.92
CA VAL A 214 -12.15 -2.96 6.56
C VAL A 214 -11.44 -1.60 6.62
N ALA A 215 -12.08 -0.53 6.17
CA ALA A 215 -11.58 0.83 6.28
C ALA A 215 -11.29 1.19 7.75
N GLY A 216 -10.12 1.78 8.02
CA GLY A 216 -9.66 2.08 9.38
C GLY A 216 -9.28 0.86 10.25
N ARG A 217 -9.72 -0.36 9.90
CA ARG A 217 -9.49 -1.61 10.66
C ARG A 217 -8.77 -2.69 9.85
N THR A 218 -7.95 -2.27 8.89
CA THR A 218 -7.31 -3.17 7.92
C THR A 218 -6.40 -4.22 8.55
N LYS A 219 -5.75 -3.91 9.68
CA LYS A 219 -4.89 -4.86 10.41
C LYS A 219 -5.71 -6.01 10.99
N ASP A 220 -6.79 -5.67 11.70
CA ASP A 220 -7.66 -6.65 12.36
C ASP A 220 -8.39 -7.50 11.32
N PHE A 221 -8.78 -6.89 10.19
CA PHE A 221 -9.31 -7.63 9.05
C PHE A 221 -8.34 -8.70 8.55
N VAL A 222 -7.08 -8.34 8.26
CA VAL A 222 -6.07 -9.32 7.80
C VAL A 222 -5.86 -10.42 8.84
N GLN A 223 -5.82 -10.08 10.13
CA GLN A 223 -5.65 -11.05 11.21
C GLN A 223 -6.83 -12.02 11.32
N ARG A 224 -8.08 -11.53 11.20
CA ARG A 224 -9.28 -12.38 11.16
C ARG A 224 -9.25 -13.35 9.97
N ILE A 225 -8.86 -12.87 8.80
CA ILE A 225 -8.75 -13.71 7.59
C ILE A 225 -7.66 -14.78 7.76
N LEU A 226 -6.52 -14.45 8.36
CA LEU A 226 -5.47 -15.43 8.66
C LEU A 226 -5.94 -16.49 9.67
N ALA A 227 -6.65 -16.08 10.72
CA ALA A 227 -7.21 -17.01 11.71
C ALA A 227 -8.25 -17.95 11.08
N ALA A 228 -9.16 -17.42 10.26
CA ALA A 228 -10.14 -18.22 9.54
C ALA A 228 -9.49 -19.22 8.56
N SER A 229 -8.42 -18.80 7.87
CA SER A 229 -7.69 -19.68 6.95
C SER A 229 -6.91 -20.78 7.67
N ALA A 230 -6.41 -20.54 8.89
CA ALA A 230 -5.70 -21.53 9.69
C ALA A 230 -6.64 -22.63 10.22
N GLY A 231 -7.86 -22.27 10.64
CA GLY A 231 -8.86 -23.23 11.14
C GLY A 231 -9.40 -24.21 10.09
N GLY A 232 -9.32 -23.86 8.80
CA GLY A 232 -9.69 -24.77 7.70
C GLY A 232 -8.65 -25.88 7.43
N GLN A 233 -7.40 -25.69 7.87
CA GLN A 233 -6.34 -26.68 7.64
C GLN A 233 -6.41 -27.86 8.61
N THR A 234 -6.86 -27.62 9.84
CA THR A 234 -7.08 -28.69 10.84
C THR A 234 -8.16 -29.66 10.36
N GLN A 235 -9.26 -29.15 9.80
CA GLN A 235 -10.35 -30.01 9.33
C GLN A 235 -10.00 -30.83 8.07
N HIS A 236 -9.14 -30.31 7.19
CA HIS A 236 -8.68 -31.09 6.03
C HIS A 236 -7.67 -32.16 6.43
N LYS A 237 -6.77 -31.85 7.38
CA LYS A 237 -5.79 -32.81 7.88
C LYS A 237 -6.42 -33.94 8.71
N GLU A 238 -7.43 -33.64 9.53
CA GLU A 238 -8.18 -34.66 10.27
C GLU A 238 -9.00 -35.58 9.36
N ARG A 239 -9.50 -35.09 8.22
CA ARG A 239 -10.20 -35.93 7.23
C ARG A 239 -9.26 -36.86 6.47
N ASP A 240 -8.04 -36.43 6.18
CA ASP A 240 -7.05 -37.26 5.49
C ASP A 240 -6.42 -38.31 6.45
N GLU A 241 -6.33 -38.04 7.75
CA GLU A 241 -5.87 -39.02 8.77
C GLU A 241 -6.96 -40.03 9.18
N ALA A 242 -8.24 -39.72 9.00
CA ALA A 242 -9.36 -40.64 9.28
C ALA A 242 -9.70 -41.58 8.10
N ALA A 243 -9.05 -41.40 6.94
CA ALA A 243 -9.25 -42.20 5.74
C ALA A 243 -8.04 -43.12 5.42
N GLY A 244 -7.09 -43.24 6.35
CA GLY A 244 -5.90 -44.11 6.26
C GLY A 244 -6.00 -45.34 7.16
#